data_AF-A0A4Q3IUA9-F1
#
_entry.id   AF-A0A4Q3IUA9-F1
#
_cell.length_a   1.000
_cell.length_b   1.000
_cell.length_c   1.000
_cell.angle_alpha   90.00
_cell.angle_beta   90.00
_cell.angle_gamma   90.00
#
_symmetry.space_group_name_H-M   'P 1'
#
loop_
_entity.id
_entity.type
_entity.pdbx_description
1 polymer ?
#
loop_
_entity_poly.entity_id
_entity_poly.type
_entity_poly.pdbx_seq_one_letter_code
_entity_poly.pdbx_strand_id
1 'polypeptide(L)'
;MSKIKVANPVVDLDGDEMTRIIWQAIKDKLITPYLDLDIEYYDLSVQNRDATEDKVTVDAANAIKKHGVGIKCATITPDEQRVEEFGLKKMWKSPNGTIRNILGGVIFREPIICK
;
A
#
# COMPACT_ATOMS: atom_id res chain seq x y z
N MET A 1 -6.19 -25.87 -13.52
CA MET A 1 -6.88 -24.71 -14.13
C MET A 1 -5.82 -23.71 -14.54
N SER A 2 -5.93 -23.11 -15.73
CA SER A 2 -5.08 -21.98 -16.10
C SER A 2 -5.46 -20.75 -15.29
N LYS A 3 -4.48 -19.95 -14.88
CA LYS A 3 -4.73 -18.69 -14.19
C LYS A 3 -5.45 -17.70 -15.12
N ILE A 4 -6.26 -16.81 -14.54
CA ILE A 4 -6.93 -15.73 -15.28
C ILE A 4 -5.87 -14.68 -15.61
N LYS A 5 -5.70 -14.38 -16.90
CA LYS A 5 -4.75 -13.38 -17.37
C LYS A 5 -5.30 -11.97 -17.14
N VAL A 6 -4.55 -11.14 -16.42
CA VAL A 6 -4.85 -9.72 -16.25
C VAL A 6 -4.07 -8.92 -17.28
N ALA A 7 -4.74 -8.00 -17.99
CA ALA A 7 -4.17 -7.32 -19.15
C ALA A 7 -3.14 -6.24 -18.80
N ASN A 8 -3.32 -5.56 -17.66
CA ASN A 8 -2.48 -4.45 -17.22
C ASN A 8 -1.95 -4.73 -15.80
N PRO A 9 -0.77 -4.20 -15.47
CA PRO A 9 -0.22 -4.32 -14.12
C PRO A 9 -1.05 -3.51 -13.10
N VAL A 10 -0.91 -3.87 -11.83
CA VAL A 10 -1.41 -3.09 -10.69
C VAL A 10 -0.27 -2.69 -9.77
N VAL A 11 -0.43 -1.58 -9.08
CA VAL A 11 0.54 -1.13 -8.07
C VAL A 11 0.13 -1.67 -6.70
N ASP A 12 1.00 -2.46 -6.07
CA ASP A 12 0.81 -3.01 -4.73
C ASP A 12 1.59 -2.19 -3.71
N LEU A 13 0.88 -1.51 -2.80
CA LEU A 13 1.45 -0.69 -1.74
C LEU A 13 1.32 -1.46 -0.43
N ASP A 14 2.41 -2.07 0.02
CA ASP A 14 2.45 -2.84 1.25
C ASP A 14 2.36 -1.94 2.50
N GLY A 15 2.12 -2.56 3.65
CA GLY A 15 1.76 -1.85 4.87
C GLY A 15 2.53 -2.28 6.12
N ASP A 16 1.89 -2.02 7.26
CA ASP A 16 2.45 -2.21 8.59
C ASP A 16 1.66 -3.25 9.41
N GLU A 17 2.28 -3.69 10.51
CA GLU A 17 1.69 -4.49 11.60
C GLU A 17 0.86 -5.70 11.10
N MET A 18 -0.29 -5.97 11.73
CA MET A 18 -1.13 -7.12 11.43
C MET A 18 -1.68 -7.08 10.00
N THR A 19 -1.91 -5.88 9.47
CA THR A 19 -2.43 -5.72 8.10
C THR A 19 -1.43 -6.21 7.06
N ARG A 20 -0.12 -6.04 7.26
CA ARG A 20 0.92 -6.59 6.37
C ARG A 20 0.87 -8.13 6.32
N ILE A 21 0.67 -8.78 7.46
CA ILE A 21 0.58 -10.25 7.54
C ILE A 21 -0.69 -10.76 6.85
N ILE A 22 -1.83 -10.09 7.09
CA ILE A 22 -3.10 -10.42 6.41
C ILE A 22 -2.97 -10.17 4.90
N TRP A 23 -2.31 -9.09 4.49
CA TRP A 23 -2.08 -8.73 3.10
C TRP A 23 -1.37 -9.85 2.33
N GLN A 24 -0.29 -10.36 2.89
CA GLN A 24 0.44 -11.49 2.32
C GLN A 24 -0.43 -12.75 2.25
N ALA A 25 -1.16 -13.06 3.34
CA ALA A 25 -2.04 -14.23 3.37
C ALA A 25 -3.17 -14.15 2.33
N ILE A 26 -3.74 -12.96 2.08
CA ILE A 26 -4.74 -12.73 1.03
C ILE A 26 -4.11 -12.98 -0.35
N LYS A 27 -2.94 -12.40 -0.62
CA LYS A 27 -2.25 -12.59 -1.91
C LYS A 27 -1.99 -14.07 -2.18
N ASP A 28 -1.43 -14.79 -1.21
CA ASP A 28 -1.03 -16.19 -1.37
C ASP A 28 -2.20 -17.16 -1.45
N LYS A 29 -3.29 -16.91 -0.72
CA LYS A 29 -4.43 -17.83 -0.67
C LYS A 29 -5.52 -17.50 -1.67
N LEU A 30 -5.70 -16.23 -2.01
CA LEU A 30 -6.89 -15.74 -2.69
C LEU A 30 -6.59 -15.02 -4.02
N ILE A 31 -5.34 -14.65 -4.31
CA ILE A 31 -5.00 -13.88 -5.51
C ILE A 31 -4.05 -14.67 -6.44
N THR A 32 -2.81 -14.89 -6.04
CA THR A 32 -1.74 -15.44 -6.90
C THR A 32 -1.96 -16.89 -7.35
N PRO A 33 -2.74 -17.75 -6.66
CA PRO A 33 -3.11 -19.05 -7.21
C PRO A 33 -4.05 -18.95 -8.42
N TYR A 34 -4.80 -17.86 -8.54
CA TYR A 34 -5.89 -17.72 -9.50
C TYR A 34 -5.60 -16.72 -10.62
N LEU A 35 -4.75 -15.72 -10.39
CA LEU A 35 -4.45 -14.66 -11.35
C LEU A 35 -3.00 -14.73 -11.86
N ASP A 36 -2.85 -14.57 -13.17
CA ASP A 36 -1.59 -14.21 -13.82
C ASP A 36 -1.59 -12.68 -13.94
N LEU A 37 -0.96 -12.03 -12.96
CA LEU A 37 -1.05 -10.60 -12.68
C LEU A 37 0.34 -10.03 -12.46
N ASP A 38 0.70 -9.05 -13.28
CA ASP A 38 1.89 -8.24 -13.07
C ASP A 38 1.67 -7.25 -11.92
N ILE A 39 2.58 -7.27 -10.94
CA ILE A 39 2.50 -6.43 -9.74
C ILE A 39 3.74 -5.54 -9.67
N GLU A 40 3.55 -4.23 -9.71
CA GLU A 40 4.60 -3.27 -9.37
C GLU A 40 4.54 -2.97 -7.87
N TYR A 41 5.51 -3.47 -7.12
CA TYR A 41 5.48 -3.51 -5.64
C TYR A 41 6.22 -2.33 -5.01
N TYR A 42 5.62 -1.74 -3.98
CA TYR A 42 6.18 -0.68 -3.14
C TYR A 42 5.95 -1.00 -1.66
N ASP A 43 7.03 -1.12 -0.88
CA ASP A 43 6.95 -1.32 0.57
C ASP A 43 6.74 0.02 1.28
N LEU A 44 5.53 0.30 1.78
CA LEU A 44 5.25 1.52 2.55
C LEU A 44 5.28 1.31 4.07
N SER A 45 5.93 0.26 4.55
CA SER A 45 6.18 0.11 5.99
C SER A 45 6.88 1.34 6.55
N VAL A 46 6.61 1.63 7.81
CA VAL A 46 7.16 2.80 8.50
C VAL A 46 8.70 2.80 8.48
N GLN A 47 9.32 1.63 8.55
CA GLN A 47 10.78 1.48 8.47
C GLN A 47 11.32 1.76 7.06
N ASN A 48 10.68 1.24 6.01
CA ASN A 48 11.13 1.51 4.64
C ASN A 48 10.89 2.96 4.23
N ARG A 49 9.78 3.55 4.70
CA ARG A 49 9.55 4.99 4.55
C ARG A 49 10.64 5.79 5.25
N ASP A 50 11.00 5.45 6.48
CA ASP A 50 12.09 6.14 7.19
C ASP A 50 13.45 6.00 6.48
N ALA A 51 13.78 4.78 6.02
CA ALA A 51 15.01 4.48 5.30
C ALA A 51 15.14 5.29 3.99
N THR A 52 14.03 5.47 3.27
CA THR A 52 13.97 6.17 1.98
C THR A 52 13.61 7.65 2.09
N GLU A 53 13.56 8.20 3.31
CA GLU A 53 13.10 9.56 3.58
C GLU A 53 11.70 9.88 3.00
N ASP A 54 10.83 8.88 3.06
CA ASP A 54 9.45 8.86 2.55
C ASP A 54 9.35 9.02 1.02
N LYS A 55 10.47 8.88 0.30
CA LYS A 55 10.48 8.89 -1.17
C LYS A 55 9.66 7.74 -1.77
N VAL A 56 9.70 6.56 -1.15
CA VAL A 56 8.93 5.38 -1.61
C VAL A 56 7.42 5.67 -1.70
N THR A 57 6.88 6.51 -0.82
CA THR A 57 5.47 6.92 -0.85
C THR A 57 5.14 7.77 -2.08
N VAL A 58 6.05 8.67 -2.48
CA VAL A 58 5.90 9.51 -3.68
C VAL A 58 6.05 8.68 -4.94
N ASP A 59 7.04 7.79 -4.98
CA ASP A 59 7.27 6.89 -6.10
C ASP A 59 6.06 5.97 -6.33
N ALA A 60 5.50 5.41 -5.25
CA ALA A 60 4.27 4.62 -5.30
C ALA A 60 3.07 5.42 -5.85
N ALA A 61 2.90 6.68 -5.44
CA ALA A 61 1.83 7.54 -5.95
C ALA A 61 1.98 7.81 -7.47
N ASN A 62 3.21 8.02 -7.93
CA ASN A 62 3.49 8.21 -9.36
C ASN A 62 3.28 6.92 -10.17
N ALA A 63 3.60 5.76 -9.60
CA ALA A 63 3.30 4.48 -10.21
C ALA A 63 1.78 4.27 -10.38
N ILE A 64 0.99 4.63 -9.36
CA ILE A 64 -0.48 4.59 -9.46
C ILE A 64 -0.95 5.52 -10.59
N LYS A 65 -0.39 6.72 -10.68
CA LYS A 65 -0.74 7.67 -11.76
C LYS A 65 -0.39 7.13 -13.15
N LYS A 66 0.69 6.36 -13.27
CA LYS A 66 1.14 5.72 -14.52
C LYS A 66 0.23 4.56 -14.93
N HIS A 67 -0.12 3.68 -13.99
CA HIS A 67 -0.86 2.43 -14.27
C HIS A 67 -2.38 2.55 -14.09
N GLY A 68 -2.84 3.61 -13.44
CA GLY A 68 -4.26 3.90 -13.18
C GLY A 68 -4.85 3.19 -11.97
N VAL A 69 -4.30 2.04 -11.55
CA VAL A 69 -4.84 1.23 -10.44
C VAL A 69 -3.77 0.95 -9.39
N GLY A 70 -4.09 1.28 -8.15
CA GLY A 70 -3.29 0.95 -6.97
C GLY A 70 -4.13 0.29 -5.89
N ILE A 71 -3.54 -0.68 -5.19
CA ILE A 71 -4.16 -1.34 -4.05
C ILE A 71 -3.21 -1.18 -2.87
N LYS A 72 -3.75 -0.72 -1.74
CA LYS A 72 -2.94 -0.26 -0.61
C LYS A 72 -3.33 -0.94 0.69
N CYS A 73 -2.34 -1.53 1.35
CA CYS A 73 -2.43 -2.00 2.72
C CYS A 73 -2.40 -0.82 3.72
N ALA A 74 -2.91 -1.03 4.94
CA ALA A 74 -2.91 0.00 5.97
C ALA A 74 -1.47 0.28 6.45
N THR A 75 -1.20 1.54 6.78
CA THR A 75 0.13 2.04 7.12
C THR A 75 0.06 2.92 8.36
N ILE A 76 1.09 2.86 9.20
CA ILE A 76 1.26 3.72 10.37
C ILE A 76 1.39 5.18 9.91
N THR A 77 0.68 6.09 10.58
CA THR A 77 1.05 7.52 10.56
C THR A 77 1.68 7.78 11.92
N PRO A 78 3.02 7.93 12.01
CA PRO A 78 3.70 7.93 13.30
C PRO A 78 3.36 9.19 14.10
N ASP A 79 3.13 9.01 15.39
CA ASP A 79 3.15 10.05 16.42
C ASP A 79 4.48 9.96 17.21
N GLU A 80 4.64 10.72 18.29
CA GLU A 80 5.86 10.69 19.11
C GLU A 80 6.17 9.29 19.65
N GLN A 81 5.14 8.56 20.08
CA GLN A 81 5.30 7.20 20.62
C GLN A 81 5.79 6.25 19.54
N ARG A 82 5.23 6.31 18.33
CA ARG A 82 5.67 5.47 17.21
C ARG A 82 7.07 5.87 16.72
N VAL A 83 7.45 7.14 16.82
CA VAL A 83 8.84 7.58 16.54
C VAL A 83 9.82 6.90 17.49
N GLU A 84 9.50 6.85 18.79
CA GLU A 84 10.33 6.16 19.78
C GLU A 84 10.34 4.64 19.59
N GLU A 85 9.16 4.03 19.42
CA GLU A 85 8.99 2.58 19.26
C GLU A 85 9.80 2.02 18.08
N PHE A 86 9.79 2.73 16.95
CA PHE A 86 10.46 2.28 15.72
C PHE A 86 11.83 2.94 15.48
N GLY A 87 12.27 3.86 16.35
CA GLY A 87 13.54 4.58 16.18
C GLY A 87 13.58 5.44 14.92
N LEU A 88 12.48 6.11 14.58
CA LEU A 88 12.35 6.87 13.33
C LEU A 88 13.17 8.16 13.37
N LYS A 89 13.67 8.62 12.22
CA LYS A 89 14.38 9.89 12.07
C LYS A 89 13.50 11.09 12.45
N LYS A 90 12.21 11.02 12.13
CA LYS A 90 11.21 12.05 12.43
C LYS A 90 9.78 11.52 12.28
N MET A 91 8.83 12.36 12.69
CA MET A 91 7.41 12.16 12.46
C MET A 91 7.07 12.35 10.97
N TRP A 92 7.01 11.25 10.22
CA TRP A 92 6.65 11.26 8.80
C TRP A 92 5.17 11.58 8.58
N LYS A 93 4.86 12.23 7.45
CA LYS A 93 3.47 12.50 7.07
C LYS A 93 2.72 11.20 6.77
N SER A 94 1.40 11.26 6.85
CA SER A 94 0.55 10.11 6.50
C SER A 94 0.72 9.73 5.02
N PRO A 95 1.07 8.47 4.69
CA PRO A 95 1.17 8.02 3.31
C PRO A 95 -0.13 8.23 2.54
N ASN A 96 -1.27 8.01 3.21
CA ASN A 96 -2.60 8.23 2.63
C ASN A 96 -2.83 9.70 2.22
N GLY A 97 -2.29 10.64 3.00
CA GLY A 97 -2.37 12.07 2.69
C GLY A 97 -1.47 12.45 1.51
N THR A 98 -0.22 11.96 1.52
CA THR A 98 0.74 12.18 0.44
C THR A 98 0.22 11.66 -0.90
N ILE A 99 -0.23 10.40 -0.95
CA ILE A 99 -0.78 9.78 -2.16
C ILE A 99 -1.99 10.56 -2.68
N ARG A 100 -2.93 10.94 -1.79
CA ARG A 100 -4.14 11.68 -2.19
C ARG A 100 -3.81 13.04 -2.79
N ASN A 101 -2.86 13.76 -2.21
CA ASN A 101 -2.45 15.08 -2.72
C ASN A 101 -1.80 14.99 -4.11
N ILE A 102 -1.08 13.90 -4.38
CA ILE A 102 -0.44 13.66 -5.69
C ILE A 102 -1.47 13.24 -6.76
N LEU A 103 -2.41 12.37 -6.39
CA LEU A 103 -3.42 11.84 -7.32
C LEU A 103 -4.59 12.81 -7.57
N GLY A 104 -4.91 13.69 -6.62
CA GLY A 104 -5.97 14.69 -6.76
C GLY A 104 -7.40 14.12 -6.72
N GLY A 105 -7.67 13.14 -5.84
CA GLY A 105 -8.94 12.41 -5.80
C GLY A 105 -9.81 12.60 -4.54
N VAL A 106 -11.04 12.07 -4.60
CA VAL A 106 -12.02 12.01 -3.49
C VAL A 106 -12.09 10.59 -2.94
N ILE A 107 -12.23 10.46 -1.61
CA ILE A 107 -12.42 9.15 -0.97
C ILE A 107 -13.91 8.86 -0.82
N PHE A 108 -14.33 7.72 -1.36
CA PHE A 108 -15.63 7.13 -1.12
C PHE A 108 -15.51 5.98 -0.11
N ARG A 109 -16.49 5.84 0.78
CA ARG A 109 -16.56 4.75 1.77
C ARG A 109 -17.91 4.09 1.68
N GLU A 110 -17.92 2.78 1.55
CA GLU A 110 -19.14 1.99 1.37
C GLU A 110 -19.12 0.77 2.32
N PRO A 111 -20.25 0.45 2.99
CA PRO A 111 -20.30 -0.69 3.91
C PRO A 111 -20.41 -2.03 3.16
N ILE A 112 -19.76 -3.07 3.69
CA ILE A 112 -20.01 -4.48 3.30
C ILE A 112 -21.06 -5.04 4.26
N ILE A 113 -22.25 -5.37 3.76
CA ILE A 113 -23.38 -5.86 4.57
C ILE A 113 -23.49 -7.39 4.44
N CYS A 114 -23.52 -8.09 5.57
CA CYS A 114 -23.73 -9.53 5.65
C CYS A 114 -25.15 -9.84 6.18
N LYS A 115 -25.73 -10.99 5.78
CA LYS A 115 -27.01 -11.50 6.29
C LYS A 115 -26.84 -12.29 7.57
#